data_AF-A0A7V1FWN4-F1
#
_entry.id   AF-A0A7V1FWN4-F1
#
_cell.length_a   1.000
_cell.length_b   1.000
_cell.length_c   1.000
_cell.angle_alpha   90.00
_cell.angle_beta   90.00
_cell.angle_gamma   90.00
#
_symmetry.space_group_name_H-M   'P 1'
#
loop_
_entity.id
_entity.type
_entity.pdbx_description
1 polymer ?
#
loop_
_entity_poly.entity_id
_entity_poly.type
_entity_poly.pdbx_seq_one_letter_code
_entity_poly.pdbx_strand_id
1 'polypeptide(L)' 'VYINGLEGFWSYAKERIMKFHGVSKEKFPLYLKEMEFRYNNRNNDIFTLLAENLCHTVPKRL' A
#
# COMPACT_ATOMS: atom_id res chain seq x y z
N VAL A 1 -10.99 21.03 5.50
CA VAL A 1 -11.39 20.45 4.19
C VAL A 1 -11.77 19.00 4.43
N TYR A 2 -13.00 18.60 4.12
CA TYR A 2 -13.43 17.21 4.21
C TYR A 2 -12.84 16.47 3.01
N ILE A 3 -11.67 15.86 3.18
CA ILE A 3 -11.03 15.10 2.12
C ILE A 3 -11.69 13.72 2.15
N ASN A 4 -12.47 13.39 1.12
CA ASN A 4 -13.02 12.04 0.99
C ASN A 4 -11.86 11.04 0.90
N GLY A 5 -12.02 9.83 1.43
CA GLY A 5 -10.93 8.84 1.50
C GLY A 5 -10.23 8.56 0.17
N LEU A 6 -10.94 8.70 -0.95
CA LEU A 6 -10.39 8.59 -2.31
C LEU A 6 -9.45 9.75 -2.68
N GLU A 7 -9.83 11.00 -2.40
CA GLU A 7 -8.98 12.16 -2.65
C GLU A 7 -7.73 12.12 -1.78
N GLY A 8 -7.90 11.71 -0.52
CA GLY A 8 -6.79 11.54 0.43
C GLY A 8 -5.81 10.48 -0.04
N PHE A 9 -6.32 9.35 -0.54
CA PHE A 9 -5.51 8.29 -1.13
C PHE A 9 -4.71 8.80 -2.36
N TRP A 10 -5.37 9.49 -3.30
CA TRP A 10 -4.67 9.98 -4.48
C TRP A 10 -3.64 11.05 -4.18
N SER A 11 -3.88 11.92 -3.19
CA SER A 11 -2.88 12.88 -2.72
C SER A 11 -1.65 12.15 -2.16
N TYR A 12 -1.86 11.16 -1.29
CA TYR A 12 -0.81 10.31 -0.73
C TYR A 12 0.00 9.56 -1.81
N ALA A 13 -0.69 8.95 -2.78
CA ALA A 13 -0.04 8.16 -3.83
C ALA A 13 0.79 9.04 -4.77
N LYS A 14 0.25 10.20 -5.18
CA LYS A 14 0.96 11.14 -6.07
C LYS A 14 2.26 11.64 -5.43
N GLU A 15 2.23 12.06 -4.17
CA GLU A 15 3.42 12.57 -3.48
C GLU A 15 4.58 11.56 -3.49
N ARG A 16 4.26 10.27 -3.33
CA ARG A 16 5.27 9.20 -3.36
C ARG A 16 5.78 8.91 -4.77
N ILE A 17 4.90 8.78 -5.75
CA ILE A 17 5.28 8.50 -7.14
C ILE A 17 6.16 9.62 -7.70
N MET A 18 5.85 10.88 -7.41
CA MET A 18 6.61 12.03 -7.94
C MET A 18 8.09 12.03 -7.54
N LYS A 19 8.44 11.44 -6.39
CA LYS A 19 9.84 11.33 -5.92
C LYS A 19 10.72 10.45 -6.81
N PHE A 20 10.12 9.59 -7.64
CA PHE A 20 10.84 8.66 -8.50
C PHE A 20 11.02 9.16 -9.95
N HIS A 21 10.55 10.37 -10.28
CA HIS A 21 10.64 10.96 -11.62
C HIS A 21 10.09 10.08 -12.76
N GLY A 22 9.16 9.18 -12.42
CA GLY A 22 8.62 8.18 -13.33
C GLY A 22 8.52 6.82 -12.65
N VAL A 23 7.61 5.99 -13.15
CA VAL A 23 7.41 4.62 -12.70
C VAL A 23 7.15 3.73 -13.92
N SER A 24 7.55 2.47 -13.86
CA SER A 24 7.22 1.50 -14.91
C SER A 24 5.70 1.40 -15.06
N LYS A 25 5.22 1.51 -16.30
CA LYS A 25 3.80 1.37 -16.62
C LYS A 25 3.29 -0.03 -16.28
N GLU A 26 4.12 -1.03 -16.52
CA GLU A 26 3.82 -2.45 -16.27
C GLU A 26 3.69 -2.73 -14.78
N LYS A 27 4.53 -2.09 -13.95
CA LYS A 27 4.53 -2.26 -12.50
C LYS A 27 3.59 -1.30 -11.77
N PHE A 28 3.07 -0.28 -12.44
CA PHE A 28 2.20 0.73 -11.85
C PHE A 28 1.03 0.14 -11.04
N PRO A 29 0.31 -0.90 -11.50
CA PRO A 29 -0.75 -1.52 -10.70
C PRO A 29 -0.25 -2.10 -9.37
N LEU A 30 0.96 -2.66 -9.34
CA LEU A 30 1.56 -3.21 -8.11
C LEU A 30 1.90 -2.11 -7.11
N TYR A 31 2.51 -1.01 -7.57
CA TYR A 31 2.79 0.14 -6.72
C TYR A 31 1.50 0.75 -6.17
N LEU A 32 0.46 0.86 -6.99
CA LEU A 32 -0.82 1.39 -6.56
C LEU A 32 -1.45 0.51 -5.47
N LYS A 33 -1.36 -0.82 -5.61
CA LYS A 33 -1.89 -1.76 -4.61
C LYS A 33 -1.10 -1.70 -3.31
N GLU A 34 0.22 -1.61 -3.37
CA GLU A 34 1.06 -1.40 -2.19
C GLU A 34 0.69 -0.10 -1.46
N MET A 35 0.53 1.00 -2.19
CA MET A 35 0.14 2.28 -1.61
C MET A 35 -1.27 2.26 -1.01
N GLU A 36 -2.22 1.57 -1.63
CA GLU A 36 -3.57 1.39 -1.09
C GLU A 36 -3.53 0.61 0.22
N PHE A 37 -2.76 -0.48 0.29
CA PHE A 37 -2.54 -1.23 1.51
C PHE A 37 -1.95 -0.36 2.63
N ARG A 38 -0.89 0.41 2.34
CA ARG A 38 -0.26 1.31 3.32
C ARG A 38 -1.20 2.43 3.77
N TYR A 39 -1.95 3.02 2.85
CA TYR A 39 -2.87 4.11 3.17
C TYR A 39 -3.98 3.63 4.10
N ASN A 40 -4.57 2.47 3.81
CA ASN A 40 -5.64 1.89 4.62
C ASN A 40 -5.15 1.39 5.98
N ASN A 41 -3.88 1.01 6.10
CA ASN A 41 -3.25 0.51 7.33
C ASN A 41 -2.29 1.51 7.99
N ARG A 42 -2.39 2.81 7.67
CA ARG A 42 -1.44 3.84 8.11
C ARG A 42 -1.30 4.01 9.63
N ASN A 43 -2.28 3.54 10.39
CA ASN A 43 -2.29 3.59 11.86
C ASN A 43 -1.94 2.24 12.50
N ASN A 44 -1.60 1.23 11.70
CA ASN A 44 -1.27 -0.12 12.14
C ASN A 44 0.23 -0.36 11.97
N ASP A 45 0.75 -1.38 12.66
CA ASP A 45 2.09 -1.88 12.38
C ASP A 45 2.10 -2.68 11.05
N ILE A 46 2.61 -2.02 10.02
CA ILE A 46 2.68 -2.56 8.65
C ILE A 46 3.51 -3.84 8.61
N PHE A 47 4.59 -3.94 9.41
CA PHE A 47 5.46 -5.12 9.37
C PHE A 47 4.71 -6.35 9.86
N THR A 48 4.07 -6.25 11.02
CA THR A 48 3.25 -7.34 11.58
C THR A 48 2.16 -7.76 10.60
N LEU A 49 1.41 -6.81 10.02
CA LEU A 49 0.37 -7.14 9.06
C LEU A 49 0.92 -7.85 7.81
N LEU A 50 2.06 -7.42 7.27
CA LEU A 50 2.66 -8.08 6.11
C LEU A 50 3.13 -9.49 6.46
N ALA A 51 3.79 -9.66 7.61
CA ALA A 51 4.25 -10.96 8.08
C ALA A 51 3.08 -11.95 8.25
N GLU A 52 1.98 -11.50 8.86
CA GLU A 52 0.76 -12.31 9.02
C GLU A 52 0.15 -12.70 7.68
N ASN A 53 -0.01 -11.75 6.75
CA ASN A 53 -0.60 -12.02 5.43
C ASN A 53 0.26 -12.98 4.59
N LEU A 54 1.59 -12.85 4.65
CA LEU A 54 2.50 -13.74 3.95
C LEU A 54 2.49 -15.15 4.56
N CYS A 55 2.55 -15.24 5.89
CA CYS A 55 2.57 -16.50 6.61
C CYS A 55 1.21 -17.22 6.64
N HIS A 56 0.09 -16.52 6.38
CA HIS A 56 -1.23 -17.16 6.28
C HIS A 56 -1.29 -18.28 5.23
N THR A 57 -0.47 -18.17 4.19
CA THR A 57 -0.36 -19.20 3.14
C THR A 57 0.49 -20.42 3.54
N VAL A 58 1.21 -20.34 4.67
CA VAL A 58 2.03 -21.43 5.18
C VAL A 58 1.15 -22.35 6.05
N PRO A 59 1.03 -23.64 5.71
CA PRO A 59 0.28 -24.58 6.53
C PRO A 59 0.91 -24.67 7.93
N LYS A 60 0.10 -24.52 8.98
CA LYS A 60 0.56 -24.79 10.34
C LYS A 60 0.97 -26.26 10.43
N ARG A 61 2.22 -26.54 10.78
CA ARG A 61 2.64 -27.91 11.09
C ARG A 61 1.89 -28.33 12.36
N LEU A 62 1.13 -29.42 12.24
CA LEU A 62 0.54 -30.15 13.36
C LEU A 62 1.64 -30.74 14.26
#